data_AF-A0A978V9M7-F1
#
_entry.id   AF-A0A978V9M7-F1
#
_cell.length_a   1.000
_cell.length_b   1.000
_cell.length_c   1.000
_cell.angle_alpha   90.00
_cell.angle_beta   90.00
_cell.angle_gamma   90.00
#
_symmetry.space_group_name_H-M   'P 1'
#
loop_
_entity.id
_entity.type
_entity.pdbx_description
1 polymer ?
#
loop_
_entity_poly.entity_id
_entity_poly.type
_entity_poly.pdbx_seq_one_letter_code
_entity_poly.pdbx_strand_id
1 'polypeptide(L)'
;MAATDRDIIYSILKYLGKVDLAETARTLERESGMFFNVTYFEELVINGSFDEAEEYIGGFTTVHDNAYSTKTIFEIRKQKFLEALENGERSAALNIVMDEFKTFEQYNANLIPESTQLLTLDDFRSHGSLSEYGDMKKARRTMVTEIRRCLEENPLLKGKLLYPAMNAGPPMRFKLVHNQNADVDPDHKLLYAKVDPFLRIN
;
A
#
# COMPACT_ATOMS: atom_id res chain seq x y z
N MET A 1 24.68 -11.09 17.06
CA MET A 1 24.25 -10.32 15.88
C MET A 1 23.13 -9.40 16.32
N ALA A 2 23.19 -8.10 16.01
CA ALA A 2 22.12 -7.17 16.30
C ALA A 2 20.91 -7.45 15.39
N ALA A 3 19.69 -7.26 15.88
CA ALA A 3 18.49 -7.35 15.06
C ALA A 3 18.55 -6.26 13.97
N THR A 4 18.21 -6.61 12.74
CA THR A 4 18.07 -5.60 11.68
C THR A 4 16.77 -4.81 11.89
N ASP A 5 16.70 -3.58 11.37
CA ASP A 5 15.47 -2.77 11.43
C ASP A 5 14.28 -3.56 10.86
N ARG A 6 14.53 -4.34 9.82
CA ARG A 6 13.55 -5.26 9.21
C ARG A 6 13.04 -6.31 10.21
N ASP A 7 13.91 -6.95 11.00
CA ASP A 7 13.49 -7.94 12.01
C ASP A 7 12.63 -7.32 13.12
N ILE A 8 12.93 -6.07 13.49
CA ILE A 8 12.15 -5.32 14.48
C ILE A 8 10.76 -5.01 13.92
N ILE A 9 10.67 -4.48 12.69
CA ILE A 9 9.38 -4.20 12.04
C ILE A 9 8.53 -5.47 11.93
N TYR A 10 9.11 -6.60 11.51
CA TYR A 10 8.37 -7.87 11.46
C TYR A 10 7.86 -8.32 12.82
N SER A 11 8.65 -8.12 13.88
CA SER A 11 8.24 -8.46 15.25
C SER A 11 7.08 -7.57 15.72
N ILE A 12 7.08 -6.29 15.34
CA ILE A 12 5.97 -5.36 15.62
C ILE A 12 4.73 -5.78 14.83
N LEU A 13 4.83 -6.03 13.53
CA LEU A 13 3.70 -6.47 12.69
C LEU A 13 3.04 -7.75 13.23
N LYS A 14 3.85 -8.71 13.68
CA LYS A 14 3.35 -9.93 14.34
C LYS A 14 2.62 -9.63 15.64
N TYR A 15 3.13 -8.69 16.44
CA TYR A 15 2.47 -8.27 17.67
C TYR A 15 1.12 -7.59 17.37
N LEU A 16 1.11 -6.65 16.42
CA LEU A 16 -0.11 -5.93 16.01
C LEU A 16 -1.19 -6.91 15.52
N GLY A 17 -0.82 -7.90 14.71
CA GLY A 17 -1.75 -8.96 14.29
C GLY A 17 -2.26 -9.82 15.45
N LYS A 18 -1.46 -10.05 16.50
CA LYS A 18 -1.89 -10.80 17.69
C LYS A 18 -2.90 -10.02 18.53
N VAL A 19 -2.77 -8.70 18.60
CA VAL A 19 -3.67 -7.82 19.37
C VAL A 19 -4.79 -7.19 18.52
N ASP A 20 -4.96 -7.67 17.28
CA ASP A 20 -6.01 -7.25 16.35
C ASP A 20 -5.97 -5.75 15.98
N LEU A 21 -4.76 -5.18 15.88
CA LEU A 21 -4.54 -3.80 15.44
C LEU A 21 -4.23 -3.76 13.93
N ALA A 22 -5.22 -4.14 13.12
CA ALA A 22 -5.07 -4.28 11.67
C ALA A 22 -4.64 -2.97 10.97
N GLU A 23 -5.34 -1.87 11.23
CA GLU A 23 -5.03 -0.56 10.63
C GLU A 23 -3.60 -0.12 10.92
N THR A 24 -3.16 -0.23 12.17
CA THR A 24 -1.79 0.09 12.56
C THR A 24 -0.77 -0.80 11.84
N ALA A 25 -1.09 -2.08 11.62
CA ALA A 25 -0.23 -2.97 10.86
C ALA A 25 -0.14 -2.54 9.38
N ARG A 26 -1.27 -2.20 8.75
CA ARG A 26 -1.30 -1.71 7.35
C ARG A 26 -0.54 -0.40 7.18
N THR A 27 -0.72 0.55 8.10
CA THR A 27 0.04 1.80 8.11
C THR A 27 1.54 1.54 8.23
N LEU A 28 1.95 0.67 9.16
CA LEU A 28 3.36 0.33 9.36
C LEU A 28 3.97 -0.38 8.14
N GLU A 29 3.23 -1.30 7.52
CA GLU A 29 3.62 -1.95 6.26
C GLU A 29 3.90 -0.92 5.17
N ARG A 30 2.94 -0.02 4.93
CA ARG A 30 3.02 1.02 3.90
C ARG A 30 4.14 2.03 4.17
N GLU A 31 4.21 2.59 5.38
CA GLU A 31 5.19 3.63 5.71
C GLU A 31 6.62 3.09 5.80
N SER A 32 6.80 1.84 6.23
CA SER A 32 8.12 1.22 6.27
C SER A 32 8.58 0.71 4.90
N GLY A 33 7.65 0.32 4.02
CA GLY A 33 7.94 -0.30 2.73
C GLY A 33 8.69 -1.63 2.85
N MET A 34 8.67 -2.28 4.03
CA MET A 34 9.50 -3.46 4.37
C MET A 34 8.80 -4.80 4.10
N PHE A 35 7.46 -4.83 4.21
CA PHE A 35 6.64 -6.01 3.99
C PHE A 35 5.35 -5.62 3.28
N PHE A 36 5.07 -6.26 2.15
CA PHE A 36 3.87 -6.05 1.36
C PHE A 36 2.88 -7.18 1.64
N ASN A 37 1.72 -6.83 2.20
CA ASN A 37 0.66 -7.79 2.47
C ASN A 37 -0.17 -8.02 1.19
N VAL A 38 0.21 -9.06 0.44
CA VAL A 38 -0.47 -9.44 -0.81
C VAL A 38 -1.96 -9.72 -0.57
N THR A 39 -2.32 -10.46 0.48
CA THR A 39 -3.71 -10.83 0.77
C THR A 39 -4.59 -9.60 1.00
N TYR A 40 -4.12 -8.65 1.82
CA TYR A 40 -4.86 -7.40 2.06
C TYR A 40 -5.02 -6.57 0.80
N PHE A 41 -3.93 -6.39 0.04
CA PHE A 41 -4.00 -5.63 -1.21
C PHE A 41 -4.98 -6.26 -2.21
N GLU A 42 -5.01 -7.59 -2.32
CA GLU A 42 -5.98 -8.30 -3.15
C GLU A 42 -7.42 -8.14 -2.66
N GLU A 43 -7.65 -8.14 -1.35
CA GLU A 43 -8.96 -7.88 -0.76
C GLU A 43 -9.46 -6.47 -1.12
N LEU A 44 -8.59 -5.45 -1.05
CA LEU A 44 -8.93 -4.09 -1.49
C LEU A 44 -9.38 -4.08 -2.95
N VAL A 45 -8.61 -4.72 -3.83
CA VAL A 45 -8.92 -4.80 -5.26
C VAL A 45 -10.23 -5.55 -5.53
N ILE A 46 -10.46 -6.69 -4.86
CA ILE A 46 -11.69 -7.48 -5.01
C ILE A 46 -12.91 -6.68 -4.53
N ASN A 47 -12.77 -5.93 -3.44
CA ASN A 47 -13.83 -5.11 -2.87
C ASN A 47 -14.08 -3.83 -3.69
N GLY A 48 -13.15 -3.44 -4.56
CA GLY A 48 -13.25 -2.22 -5.36
C GLY A 48 -12.78 -0.97 -4.62
N SER A 49 -12.04 -1.13 -3.52
CA SER A 49 -11.38 -0.05 -2.78
C SER A 49 -10.13 0.39 -3.52
N PHE A 50 -10.29 0.88 -4.76
CA PHE A 50 -9.17 1.14 -5.67
C PHE A 50 -8.25 2.26 -5.18
N ASP A 51 -8.80 3.30 -4.56
CA ASP A 51 -8.01 4.41 -4.02
C ASP A 51 -7.12 3.94 -2.86
N GLU A 52 -7.65 3.13 -1.95
CA GLU A 52 -6.91 2.53 -0.84
C GLU A 52 -5.86 1.54 -1.34
N ALA A 53 -6.18 0.75 -2.37
CA ALA A 53 -5.23 -0.17 -2.99
C ALA A 53 -4.04 0.59 -3.60
N GLU A 54 -4.31 1.69 -4.31
CA GLU A 54 -3.28 2.54 -4.90
C GLU A 54 -2.45 3.26 -3.83
N GLU A 55 -3.08 3.76 -2.77
CA GLU A 55 -2.40 4.37 -1.63
C GLU A 55 -1.47 3.36 -0.93
N TYR A 56 -1.92 2.12 -0.75
CA TYR A 56 -1.13 1.06 -0.12
C TYR A 56 0.10 0.71 -0.94
N ILE A 57 -0.05 0.44 -2.25
CA ILE A 57 1.09 0.10 -3.12
C ILE A 57 2.07 1.27 -3.30
N GLY A 58 1.57 2.51 -3.18
CA GLY A 58 2.38 3.73 -3.17
C GLY A 58 3.46 3.78 -2.08
N GLY A 59 3.31 3.02 -0.98
CA GLY A 59 4.34 2.86 0.04
C GLY A 59 5.55 2.01 -0.41
N PHE A 60 5.45 1.33 -1.55
CA PHE A 60 6.45 0.36 -2.01
C PHE A 60 7.02 0.69 -3.39
N THR A 61 6.24 1.32 -4.25
CA THR A 61 6.61 1.66 -5.61
C THR A 61 5.76 2.80 -6.16
N THR A 62 6.26 3.50 -7.17
CA THR A 62 5.54 4.54 -7.91
C THR A 62 5.24 4.10 -9.35
N VAL A 63 4.34 4.83 -10.03
CA VAL A 63 3.94 4.56 -11.43
C VAL A 63 5.13 4.43 -12.37
N HIS A 64 6.22 5.17 -12.14
CA HIS A 64 7.35 5.28 -13.07
C HIS A 64 8.58 4.45 -12.67
N ASP A 65 8.53 3.73 -11.55
CA ASP A 65 9.70 3.01 -11.04
C ASP A 65 10.12 1.85 -11.95
N ASN A 66 9.15 1.11 -12.51
CA ASN A 66 9.38 0.04 -13.49
C ASN A 66 8.07 -0.39 -14.17
N ALA A 67 8.19 -1.14 -15.26
CA ALA A 67 7.05 -1.61 -16.06
C ALA A 67 6.01 -2.43 -15.28
N TYR A 68 6.43 -3.21 -14.27
CA TYR A 68 5.50 -3.97 -13.42
C TYR A 68 4.67 -3.06 -12.52
N SER A 69 5.29 -2.00 -12.00
CA SER A 69 4.62 -0.97 -11.19
C SER A 69 3.66 -0.15 -12.05
N THR A 70 4.11 0.28 -13.24
CA THR A 70 3.26 0.95 -14.23
C THR A 70 2.05 0.09 -14.58
N LYS A 71 2.26 -1.20 -14.92
CA LYS A 71 1.17 -2.12 -15.27
C LYS A 71 0.20 -2.35 -14.12
N THR A 72 0.70 -2.52 -12.89
CA THR A 72 -0.15 -2.73 -11.71
C THR A 72 -1.08 -1.55 -11.47
N ILE A 73 -0.54 -0.33 -11.42
CA ILE A 73 -1.33 0.87 -11.16
C ILE A 73 -2.26 1.18 -12.34
N PHE A 74 -1.81 0.95 -13.57
CA PHE A 74 -2.65 1.10 -14.76
C PHE A 74 -3.87 0.17 -14.72
N GLU A 75 -3.72 -1.10 -14.37
CA GLU A 75 -4.84 -2.04 -14.28
C GLU A 75 -5.87 -1.61 -13.23
N ILE A 76 -5.44 -1.15 -12.05
CA ILE A 76 -6.32 -0.63 -10.99
C ILE A 76 -7.16 0.55 -11.52
N ARG A 77 -6.50 1.56 -12.08
CA ARG A 77 -7.17 2.77 -12.60
C ARG A 77 -8.06 2.44 -13.81
N LYS A 78 -7.64 1.51 -14.66
CA LYS A 78 -8.45 1.02 -15.79
C LYS A 78 -9.73 0.36 -15.30
N GLN A 79 -9.65 -0.51 -14.29
CA GLN A 79 -10.84 -1.15 -13.73
C GLN A 79 -11.75 -0.13 -13.02
N LYS A 80 -11.19 0.81 -12.26
CA LYS A 80 -11.92 1.94 -11.67
C LYS A 80 -12.70 2.73 -12.73
N PHE A 81 -12.05 3.04 -13.87
CA PHE A 81 -12.69 3.71 -15.00
C PHE A 81 -13.84 2.89 -15.61
N LEU A 82 -13.63 1.61 -15.89
CA LEU A 82 -14.65 0.75 -16.49
C LEU A 82 -15.86 0.55 -15.56
N GLU A 83 -15.65 0.48 -14.26
CA GLU A 83 -16.74 0.39 -13.28
C GLU A 83 -17.52 1.70 -13.16
N ALA A 84 -16.85 2.85 -13.24
CA ALA A 84 -17.54 4.14 -13.35
C ALA A 84 -18.38 4.23 -14.64
N LEU A 85 -17.89 3.66 -15.76
CA LEU A 85 -18.69 3.56 -16.98
C LEU A 85 -19.91 2.64 -16.81
N GLU A 86 -19.73 1.47 -16.21
CA GLU A 86 -20.80 0.50 -15.95
C GLU A 86 -21.93 1.11 -15.08
N ASN A 87 -21.55 1.87 -14.05
CA ASN A 87 -22.49 2.50 -13.12
C ASN A 87 -23.14 3.77 -13.69
N GLY A 88 -22.81 4.18 -14.91
CA GLY A 88 -23.31 5.42 -15.53
C GLY A 88 -22.69 6.69 -14.94
N GLU A 89 -21.63 6.59 -14.17
CA GLU A 89 -20.94 7.68 -13.48
C GLU A 89 -19.97 8.41 -14.44
N ARG A 90 -20.50 8.94 -15.54
CA ARG A 90 -19.71 9.54 -16.63
C ARG A 90 -18.78 10.67 -16.17
N SER A 91 -19.20 11.48 -15.18
CA SER A 91 -18.34 12.53 -14.61
C SER A 91 -17.15 11.96 -13.84
N ALA A 92 -17.34 10.89 -13.07
CA ALA A 92 -16.25 10.22 -12.36
C ALA A 92 -15.29 9.56 -13.36
N ALA A 93 -15.82 8.88 -14.38
CA ALA A 93 -15.04 8.29 -15.46
C ALA A 93 -14.21 9.35 -16.21
N LEU A 94 -14.77 10.53 -16.49
CA LEU A 94 -14.04 11.63 -17.11
C LEU A 94 -12.89 12.15 -16.22
N ASN A 95 -13.12 12.28 -14.91
CA ASN A 95 -12.06 12.69 -13.97
C ASN A 95 -10.90 11.69 -13.97
N ILE A 96 -11.20 10.38 -14.00
CA ILE A 96 -10.16 9.34 -14.09
C ILE A 96 -9.34 9.50 -15.37
N VAL A 97 -9.99 9.74 -16.53
CA VAL A 97 -9.27 9.99 -17.79
C VAL A 97 -8.39 11.25 -17.68
N MET A 98 -8.93 12.33 -17.12
CA MET A 98 -8.25 13.62 -17.10
C MET A 98 -7.15 13.75 -16.04
N ASP A 99 -7.24 13.03 -14.93
CA ASP A 99 -6.34 13.20 -13.80
C ASP A 99 -5.44 11.99 -13.59
N GLU A 100 -5.98 10.79 -13.78
CA GLU A 100 -5.27 9.54 -13.50
C GLU A 100 -4.64 8.93 -14.77
N PHE A 101 -5.30 8.96 -15.93
CA PHE A 101 -4.73 8.37 -17.15
C PHE A 101 -3.64 9.21 -17.78
N LYS A 102 -3.61 10.53 -17.54
CA LYS A 102 -2.56 11.42 -18.06
C LYS A 102 -1.16 10.95 -17.68
N THR A 103 -0.98 10.33 -16.52
CA THR A 103 0.34 9.84 -16.08
C THR A 103 0.90 8.77 -17.02
N PHE A 104 0.05 8.10 -17.80
CA PHE A 104 0.42 7.03 -18.71
C PHE A 104 0.53 7.45 -20.18
N GLU A 105 0.21 8.69 -20.53
CA GLU A 105 0.22 9.19 -21.91
C GLU A 105 1.61 9.02 -22.58
N GLN A 106 2.68 9.15 -21.79
CA GLN A 106 4.06 8.90 -22.24
C GLN A 106 4.33 7.44 -22.69
N TYR A 107 3.50 6.48 -22.25
CA TYR A 107 3.61 5.07 -22.62
C TYR A 107 2.62 4.68 -23.71
N ASN A 108 1.47 5.35 -23.78
CA ASN A 108 0.45 5.14 -24.80
C ASN A 108 -0.26 6.45 -25.13
N ALA A 109 0.13 7.08 -26.25
CA ALA A 109 -0.46 8.34 -26.72
C ALA A 109 -1.95 8.21 -27.10
N ASN A 110 -2.43 6.99 -27.41
CA ASN A 110 -3.83 6.76 -27.76
C ASN A 110 -4.73 6.52 -26.54
N LEU A 111 -4.17 6.39 -25.32
CA LEU A 111 -4.95 6.06 -24.13
C LEU A 111 -6.07 7.08 -23.87
N ILE A 112 -5.76 8.38 -23.92
CA ILE A 112 -6.75 9.44 -23.65
C ILE A 112 -7.81 9.51 -24.76
N PRO A 113 -7.44 9.55 -26.07
CA PRO A 113 -8.43 9.47 -27.15
C PRO A 113 -9.35 8.25 -27.08
N GLU A 114 -8.79 7.05 -26.88
CA GLU A 114 -9.56 5.80 -26.81
C GLU A 114 -10.49 5.80 -25.59
N SER A 115 -10.02 6.22 -24.42
CA SER A 115 -10.85 6.30 -23.21
C SER A 115 -11.96 7.33 -23.35
N THR A 116 -11.69 8.44 -24.05
CA THR A 116 -12.69 9.46 -24.35
C THR A 116 -13.77 8.93 -25.30
N GLN A 117 -13.39 8.10 -26.27
CA GLN A 117 -14.36 7.42 -27.12
C GLN A 117 -15.27 6.49 -26.31
N LEU A 118 -14.72 5.74 -25.35
CA LEU A 118 -15.51 4.84 -24.49
C LEU A 118 -16.55 5.60 -23.65
N LEU A 119 -16.29 6.85 -23.24
CA LEU A 119 -17.28 7.70 -22.53
C LEU A 119 -18.54 7.98 -23.35
N THR A 120 -18.44 7.97 -24.68
CA THR A 120 -19.55 8.27 -25.60
C THR A 120 -20.43 7.08 -25.93
N LEU A 121 -19.99 5.86 -25.58
CA LEU A 121 -20.74 4.64 -25.83
C LEU A 121 -21.83 4.46 -24.77
N ASP A 122 -22.98 3.92 -25.19
CA ASP A 122 -24.02 3.47 -24.26
C ASP A 122 -23.52 2.28 -23.44
N ASP A 123 -22.88 1.31 -24.10
CA ASP A 123 -22.19 0.17 -23.49
C ASP A 123 -20.77 0.06 -24.04
N PHE A 124 -19.77 0.20 -23.17
CA PHE A 124 -18.36 0.13 -23.57
C PHE A 124 -17.96 -1.27 -24.09
N ARG A 125 -18.76 -2.30 -23.82
CA ARG A 125 -18.54 -3.67 -24.36
C ARG A 125 -18.79 -3.76 -25.86
N SER A 126 -19.41 -2.74 -26.48
CA SER A 126 -19.47 -2.65 -27.93
C SER A 126 -18.09 -2.38 -28.56
N HIS A 127 -17.10 -1.97 -27.75
CA HIS A 127 -15.73 -1.82 -28.18
C HIS A 127 -15.05 -3.20 -28.31
N GLY A 128 -14.39 -3.46 -29.44
CA GLY A 128 -13.86 -4.79 -29.76
C GLY A 128 -12.96 -5.40 -28.67
N SER A 129 -12.07 -4.59 -28.07
CA SER A 129 -11.15 -5.03 -27.00
C SER A 129 -11.82 -5.29 -25.64
N LEU A 130 -13.07 -4.86 -25.45
CA LEU A 130 -13.83 -4.97 -24.21
C LEU A 130 -15.07 -5.87 -24.37
N SER A 131 -15.24 -6.50 -25.54
CA SER A 131 -16.37 -7.39 -25.82
C SER A 131 -16.46 -8.61 -24.90
N GLU A 132 -15.33 -9.08 -24.39
CA GLU A 132 -15.27 -10.19 -23.41
C GLU A 132 -15.39 -9.72 -21.95
N TYR A 133 -15.56 -8.41 -21.71
CA TYR A 133 -15.69 -7.87 -20.36
C TYR A 133 -16.98 -8.38 -19.70
N GLY A 134 -16.81 -9.22 -18.67
CA GLY A 134 -17.91 -9.84 -17.94
C GLY A 134 -18.55 -8.92 -16.90
N ASP A 135 -19.03 -9.51 -15.81
CA ASP A 135 -19.46 -8.77 -14.63
C ASP A 135 -18.25 -8.20 -13.85
N MET A 136 -18.48 -7.13 -13.08
CA MET A 136 -17.45 -6.46 -12.30
C MET A 136 -16.69 -7.40 -11.35
N LYS A 137 -17.38 -8.36 -10.70
CA LYS A 137 -16.72 -9.28 -9.75
C LYS A 137 -15.78 -10.22 -10.48
N LYS A 138 -16.17 -10.72 -11.66
CA LYS A 138 -15.31 -11.55 -12.51
C LYS A 138 -14.13 -10.74 -13.03
N ALA A 139 -14.36 -9.51 -13.50
CA ALA A 139 -13.32 -8.61 -13.97
C ALA A 139 -12.26 -8.34 -12.88
N ARG A 140 -12.68 -7.99 -11.66
CA ARG A 140 -11.78 -7.80 -10.51
C ARG A 140 -10.95 -9.06 -10.19
N ARG A 141 -11.55 -10.26 -10.20
CA ARG A 141 -10.80 -11.51 -9.96
C ARG A 141 -9.76 -11.80 -11.04
N THR A 142 -10.10 -11.58 -12.30
CA THR A 142 -9.15 -11.71 -13.42
C THR A 142 -8.01 -10.70 -13.26
N MET A 143 -8.34 -9.45 -12.94
CA MET A 143 -7.35 -8.41 -12.70
C MET A 143 -6.39 -8.76 -11.55
N VAL A 144 -6.89 -9.27 -10.42
CA VAL A 144 -6.04 -9.69 -9.29
C VAL A 144 -5.02 -10.75 -9.69
N THR A 145 -5.40 -11.69 -10.56
CA THR A 145 -4.46 -12.73 -11.03
C THR A 145 -3.32 -12.11 -11.84
N GLU A 146 -3.64 -11.15 -12.72
CA GLU A 146 -2.63 -10.41 -13.49
C GLU A 146 -1.76 -9.51 -12.61
N ILE A 147 -2.36 -8.81 -11.63
CA ILE A 147 -1.62 -7.97 -10.70
C ILE A 147 -0.68 -8.82 -9.83
N ARG A 148 -1.13 -9.97 -9.31
CA ARG A 148 -0.29 -10.86 -8.50
C ARG A 148 1.00 -11.23 -9.24
N ARG A 149 0.90 -11.61 -10.52
CA ARG A 149 2.07 -11.88 -11.36
C ARG A 149 2.99 -10.66 -11.46
N CYS A 150 2.43 -9.46 -11.63
CA CYS A 150 3.23 -8.23 -11.68
C CYS A 150 3.92 -7.96 -10.34
N LEU A 151 3.26 -8.20 -9.20
CA LEU A 151 3.86 -8.03 -7.87
C LEU A 151 5.03 -8.98 -7.67
N GLU A 152 4.89 -10.25 -8.05
CA GLU A 152 5.92 -11.29 -7.93
C GLU A 152 7.16 -11.00 -8.78
N GLU A 153 6.97 -10.46 -9.99
CA GLU A 153 8.05 -10.10 -10.91
C GLU A 153 8.67 -8.71 -10.61
N ASN A 154 8.04 -7.89 -9.76
CA ASN A 154 8.50 -6.53 -9.48
C ASN A 154 9.80 -6.53 -8.65
N PRO A 155 10.91 -5.95 -9.17
CA PRO A 155 12.19 -5.94 -8.47
C PRO A 155 12.16 -5.21 -7.13
N LEU A 156 11.29 -4.19 -6.96
CA LEU A 156 11.16 -3.43 -5.72
C LEU A 156 10.41 -4.19 -4.62
N LEU A 157 9.65 -5.22 -5.00
CA LEU A 157 8.89 -6.09 -4.09
C LEU A 157 9.61 -7.40 -3.78
N LYS A 158 10.77 -7.64 -4.41
CA LYS A 158 11.56 -8.85 -4.19
C LYS A 158 11.93 -9.01 -2.71
N GLY A 159 11.51 -10.12 -2.12
CA GLY A 159 11.75 -10.43 -0.71
C GLY A 159 10.88 -9.64 0.28
N LYS A 160 9.83 -8.96 -0.20
CA LYS A 160 8.85 -8.24 0.64
C LYS A 160 7.46 -8.90 0.68
N LEU A 161 7.16 -9.84 -0.23
CA LEU A 161 5.84 -10.47 -0.38
C LEU A 161 5.58 -11.62 0.61
N LEU A 162 6.64 -12.18 1.20
CA LEU A 162 6.54 -13.30 2.13
C LEU A 162 7.00 -12.84 3.50
N TYR A 163 6.24 -13.20 4.54
CA TYR A 163 6.75 -13.14 5.89
C TYR A 163 8.02 -14.01 5.93
N PRO A 164 9.15 -13.48 6.45
CA PRO A 164 10.31 -14.31 6.67
C PRO A 164 9.89 -15.49 7.54
N ALA A 165 10.15 -16.71 7.09
CA ALA A 165 10.17 -17.85 7.99
C ALA A 165 11.26 -17.54 9.01
N MET A 166 10.87 -17.04 10.18
CA MET A 166 11.80 -16.82 11.28
C MET A 166 12.38 -18.20 11.58
N ASN A 167 13.65 -18.42 11.22
CA ASN A 167 14.44 -19.51 11.78
C ASN A 167 14.20 -19.48 13.28
N ALA A 168 13.82 -20.62 13.87
CA ALA A 168 13.36 -20.77 15.24
C ALA A 168 14.38 -20.25 16.26
N GLY A 169 14.48 -18.93 16.41
CA GLY A 169 15.11 -18.22 17.50
C GLY A 169 14.02 -17.86 18.52
N PRO A 170 14.39 -17.69 19.79
CA PRO A 170 13.42 -17.37 20.83
C PRO A 170 12.67 -16.08 20.45
N PRO A 171 11.35 -16.02 20.67
CA PRO A 171 10.55 -14.85 20.34
C PRO A 171 11.16 -13.61 20.99
N MET A 172 11.39 -12.54 20.22
CA MET A 172 11.78 -11.25 20.78
C MET A 172 10.71 -10.82 21.77
N ARG A 173 11.07 -10.88 23.05
CA ARG A 173 10.23 -10.47 24.16
C ARG A 173 10.37 -8.95 24.25
N PHE A 174 9.40 -8.21 23.73
CA PHE A 174 9.25 -6.79 24.07
C PHE A 174 9.06 -6.72 25.58
N LYS A 175 10.14 -6.46 26.34
CA LYS A 175 10.01 -6.04 27.72
C LYS A 175 9.46 -4.63 27.64
N LEU A 176 8.19 -4.43 28.00
CA LEU A 176 7.75 -3.11 28.43
C LEU A 176 8.69 -2.71 29.56
N VAL A 177 9.58 -1.76 29.29
CA VAL A 177 10.30 -1.06 30.35
C VAL A 177 9.25 -0.17 30.99
N HIS A 178 8.48 -0.73 31.94
CA HIS A 178 7.89 0.10 32.97
C HIS A 178 9.08 0.69 33.70
N ASN A 179 9.31 1.98 33.49
CA ASN A 179 10.31 2.72 34.23
C ASN A 179 9.87 2.77 35.69
N GLN A 180 10.24 1.75 36.46
CA GLN A 180 10.37 1.84 37.91
C GLN A 180 11.87 1.92 38.18
N ASN A 181 12.38 3.15 38.27
CA ASN A 181 13.73 3.44 38.72
C ASN A 181 14.00 2.79 40.08
N ALA A 182 14.81 1.73 40.08
CA ALA A 182 15.70 1.26 41.15
C ALA A 182 16.58 0.19 40.47
N ASP A 183 17.89 0.32 40.26
CA ASP A 183 18.92 0.90 41.10
C ASP A 183 20.07 1.49 40.26
N VAL A 184 20.83 2.31 40.96
CA VAL A 184 21.86 3.28 40.55
C VAL A 184 23.16 2.62 40.05
N ASP A 185 23.73 3.14 38.95
CA ASP A 185 25.18 3.08 38.68
C ASP A 185 25.77 4.49 38.94
N PRO A 186 26.83 4.66 39.77
CA PRO A 186 27.16 5.95 40.39
C PRO A 186 27.85 7.00 39.51
N ASP A 187 28.26 6.71 38.27
CA ASP A 187 29.38 7.45 37.67
C ASP A 187 29.09 8.46 36.54
N HIS A 188 27.86 8.93 36.38
CA HIS A 188 27.60 10.04 35.43
C HIS A 188 26.64 11.10 35.96
N LYS A 189 27.08 11.81 37.02
CA LYS A 189 26.60 13.16 37.33
C LYS A 189 27.63 14.19 36.86
N LEU A 190 27.44 14.72 35.65
CA LEU A 190 27.68 16.13 35.35
C LEU A 190 27.19 16.40 33.93
N LEU A 191 26.07 17.08 33.78
CA LEU A 191 25.87 18.21 32.86
C LEU A 191 24.37 18.51 32.71
N TYR A 192 24.04 19.79 32.92
CA TYR A 192 22.76 20.48 32.70
C TYR A 192 21.66 20.36 33.77
N ALA A 193 21.83 21.12 34.85
CA ALA A 193 20.72 21.80 35.54
C ALA A 193 21.23 23.08 36.24
N LYS A 194 21.18 24.22 35.52
CA LYS A 194 21.16 25.57 36.08
C LYS A 194 20.42 26.47 35.10
N VAL A 195 19.22 26.91 35.46
CA VAL A 195 18.63 28.28 35.48
C VAL A 195 17.12 28.06 35.67
N ASP A 196 16.34 28.69 36.54
CA ASP A 196 16.43 29.28 37.89
C ASP A 196 14.94 29.57 38.26
N PRO A 197 14.48 29.45 39.51
CA PRO A 197 13.07 29.56 39.89
C PRO A 197 12.71 30.94 40.46
N PHE A 198 11.68 31.57 39.90
CA PHE A 198 10.97 32.68 40.55
C PHE A 198 9.49 32.31 40.73
N LEU A 199 9.11 32.04 41.99
CA LEU A 199 7.94 32.60 42.65
C LEU A 199 7.86 32.02 44.08
N ARG A 200 8.48 32.76 45.02
CA ARG A 200 8.10 32.75 46.44
C ARG A 200 6.76 33.47 46.57
N ILE A 201 5.94 33.08 47.54
CA ILE A 201 5.38 33.96 48.60
C ILE A 201 4.90 33.06 49.75
N ASN A 202 5.44 33.39 50.93
CA ASN A 202 5.18 33.00 52.34
C ASN A 202 4.31 31.81 52.69
#